data_AF-A0A968TTZ0-F1
#
_entry.id   AF-A0A968TTZ0-F1
#
_cell.length_a   1.000
_cell.length_b   1.000
_cell.length_c   1.000
_cell.angle_alpha   90.00
_cell.angle_beta   90.00
_cell.angle_gamma   90.00
#
_symmetry.space_group_name_H-M   'P 1'
#
loop_
_entity.id
_entity.type
_entity.pdbx_description
1 polymer ?
#
loop_
_entity_poly.entity_id
_entity_poly.type
_entity_poly.pdbx_seq_one_letter_code
_entity_poly.pdbx_strand_id
1 'polypeptide(L)'
;MSDALTCLTDLEFPSMKMKNVSFLEKHVEKMIFGLGALFLLVVIWFYALFPQRVEVSVGSQKRQASPGQIEQLVRQEADDLERKLKNATPPEQLVNMQVPPYAQNLQQQITAPVARVARLTTPLGQSGLDPSILGVGGQGLAAAVKYNIPVLPVPDKPVARADFAVLAEVEQPRLRSAWLKALDMESPGDFRYVSVASAFDMGQWQKSLRQGSQPRIPEEWWRGQLLVTEVVLEREILNSDTGKWGGLTKVARIPTQAGFTAMQNNLAPENVNALLTRMRARQPLVLRPRLEPITMDRTWFPPTIDPDTLSPRQREQAREVLRVMRGIEEQIEREIIGGADLGGEDDVFTVPGSASPAPAQYPGGFYNPDAANMTPEIPITIPLLPPWISTSR
;
A
#
# COMPACT_ATOMS: atom_id res chain seq x y z
N MET A 1 -64.89 -26.71 -15.74
CA MET A 1 -65.01 -26.80 -14.28
C MET A 1 -64.86 -28.26 -13.93
N SER A 2 -63.84 -28.60 -13.13
CA SER A 2 -63.50 -29.92 -12.60
C SER A 2 -62.99 -30.96 -13.62
N ASP A 3 -61.66 -31.07 -13.80
CA ASP A 3 -60.93 -32.35 -14.06
C ASP A 3 -59.48 -32.13 -14.57
N ALA A 4 -58.67 -31.34 -13.84
CA ALA A 4 -57.25 -31.16 -14.19
C ALA A 4 -56.34 -30.91 -12.98
N LEU A 5 -56.61 -31.55 -11.83
CA LEU A 5 -55.86 -31.31 -10.57
C LEU A 5 -55.46 -32.57 -9.78
N THR A 6 -55.31 -33.73 -10.43
CA THR A 6 -54.96 -34.98 -9.72
C THR A 6 -53.91 -35.78 -10.47
N CYS A 7 -52.66 -35.29 -10.55
CA CYS A 7 -51.55 -36.08 -11.09
C CYS A 7 -50.14 -35.64 -10.63
N LEU A 8 -49.98 -35.18 -9.38
CA LEU A 8 -48.67 -34.75 -8.86
C LEU A 8 -48.46 -35.12 -7.38
N THR A 9 -48.81 -36.35 -7.00
CA THR A 9 -48.44 -36.92 -5.70
C THR A 9 -48.12 -38.40 -5.88
N ASP A 10 -46.99 -38.70 -6.53
CA ASP A 10 -46.30 -40.00 -6.43
C ASP A 10 -44.88 -39.86 -6.99
N LEU A 11 -44.04 -39.12 -6.26
CA LEU A 11 -42.59 -39.27 -6.34
C LEU A 11 -42.17 -40.12 -5.15
N GLU A 12 -42.26 -41.43 -5.33
CA GLU A 12 -41.62 -42.41 -4.45
C GLU A 12 -40.12 -42.14 -4.43
N PHE A 13 -39.63 -41.57 -3.33
CA PHE A 13 -38.20 -41.49 -3.11
C PHE A 13 -37.66 -42.92 -2.97
N PRO A 14 -36.70 -43.33 -3.82
CA PRO A 14 -36.13 -44.67 -3.71
C PRO A 14 -35.48 -44.81 -2.33
N SER A 15 -36.06 -45.70 -1.53
CA SER A 15 -35.46 -46.20 -0.29
C SER A 15 -34.06 -46.73 -0.61
N MET A 16 -33.04 -45.91 -0.33
CA MET A 16 -31.65 -46.32 -0.44
C MET A 16 -31.40 -47.35 0.67
N LYS A 17 -31.42 -48.63 0.29
CA LYS A 17 -30.87 -49.73 1.08
C LYS A 17 -29.42 -49.36 1.43
N MET A 18 -29.17 -48.99 2.69
CA MET A 18 -27.83 -48.72 3.20
C MET A 18 -26.98 -49.99 3.07
N LYS A 19 -26.25 -50.08 1.96
CA LYS A 19 -25.24 -51.11 1.73
C LYS A 19 -24.10 -50.83 2.69
N ASN A 20 -23.87 -51.75 3.64
CA ASN A 20 -22.68 -51.87 4.48
C ASN A 20 -21.92 -50.54 4.68
N VAL A 21 -22.47 -49.68 5.52
CA VAL A 21 -21.75 -48.52 6.07
C VAL A 21 -20.49 -49.07 6.73
N SER A 22 -19.34 -48.77 6.12
CA SER A 22 -18.04 -49.30 6.51
C SER A 22 -17.80 -49.07 8.00
N PHE A 23 -17.23 -50.06 8.69
CA PHE A 23 -16.95 -50.02 10.13
C PHE A 23 -16.25 -48.72 10.58
N LEU A 24 -15.50 -48.08 9.68
CA LEU A 24 -14.85 -46.78 9.88
C LEU A 24 -15.84 -45.65 10.11
N GLU A 25 -16.91 -45.52 9.33
CA GLU A 25 -17.86 -44.39 9.42
C GLU A 25 -18.61 -44.40 10.76
N LYS A 26 -18.91 -45.60 11.30
CA LYS A 26 -19.50 -45.77 12.63
C LYS A 26 -18.57 -45.36 13.78
N HIS A 27 -17.26 -45.28 13.54
CA HIS A 27 -16.26 -44.96 14.55
C HIS A 27 -15.53 -43.63 14.32
N VAL A 28 -15.73 -42.96 13.18
CA VAL A 28 -15.14 -41.64 12.88
C VAL A 28 -15.52 -40.64 13.97
N GLU A 29 -16.76 -40.64 14.44
CA GLU A 29 -17.21 -39.75 15.52
C GLU A 29 -16.37 -39.95 16.80
N LYS A 30 -16.15 -41.20 17.21
CA LYS A 30 -15.34 -41.53 18.39
C LYS A 30 -13.87 -41.17 18.22
N MET A 31 -13.35 -41.30 17.00
CA MET A 31 -11.97 -40.91 16.67
C MET A 31 -11.79 -39.39 16.78
N ILE A 32 -12.76 -38.60 16.31
CA ILE A 32 -12.72 -37.13 16.42
C ILE A 32 -12.77 -36.69 17.89
N PHE A 33 -13.67 -37.28 18.70
CA PHE A 33 -13.72 -36.98 20.14
C PHE A 33 -12.43 -37.39 20.87
N GLY A 34 -11.86 -38.54 20.51
CA GLY A 34 -10.57 -39.00 21.06
C GLY A 34 -9.42 -38.07 20.71
N LEU A 35 -9.33 -37.62 19.46
CA LEU A 35 -8.29 -36.70 19.00
C LEU A 35 -8.43 -35.32 19.66
N GLY A 36 -9.66 -34.84 19.81
CA GLY A 36 -9.94 -33.57 20.50
C GLY A 36 -9.54 -33.60 21.97
N ALA A 37 -9.87 -34.68 22.69
CA ALA A 37 -9.45 -34.86 24.09
C ALA A 37 -7.92 -34.95 24.23
N LEU A 38 -7.25 -35.67 23.32
CA LEU A 38 -5.80 -35.77 23.29
C LEU A 38 -5.14 -34.41 23.06
N PHE A 39 -5.63 -33.64 22.09
CA PHE A 39 -5.14 -32.29 21.80
C PHE A 39 -5.28 -31.37 23.02
N LEU A 40 -6.44 -31.41 23.70
CA LEU A 40 -6.68 -30.62 24.91
C LEU A 40 -5.71 -30.99 26.03
N LEU A 41 -5.42 -32.29 26.19
CA LEU A 41 -4.42 -32.78 27.14
C LEU A 41 -3.01 -32.28 26.82
N VAL A 42 -2.63 -32.23 25.53
CA VAL A 42 -1.35 -31.67 25.08
C VAL A 42 -1.28 -30.17 25.36
N VAL A 43 -2.34 -29.41 25.11
CA VAL A 43 -2.39 -27.97 25.42
C VAL A 43 -2.27 -27.75 26.93
N ILE A 44 -3.00 -28.49 27.76
CA ILE A 44 -2.87 -28.42 29.22
C ILE A 44 -1.45 -28.78 29.66
N TRP A 45 -0.87 -29.85 29.11
CA TRP A 45 0.50 -30.26 29.42
C TRP A 45 1.50 -29.13 29.10
N PHE A 46 1.37 -28.52 27.93
CA PHE A 46 2.27 -27.44 27.49
C PHE A 46 2.13 -26.19 28.37
N TYR A 47 0.90 -25.79 28.70
CA TYR A 47 0.65 -24.60 29.51
C TYR A 47 0.92 -24.80 31.00
N ALA A 48 0.65 -25.99 31.55
CA ALA A 48 0.81 -26.25 32.97
C ALA A 48 2.26 -26.57 33.37
N LEU A 49 3.02 -27.27 32.51
CA LEU A 49 4.36 -27.74 32.85
C LEU A 49 5.49 -26.89 32.29
N PHE A 50 5.24 -26.11 31.23
CA PHE A 50 6.22 -25.17 30.67
C PHE A 50 5.73 -23.73 30.83
N PRO A 51 5.76 -23.17 32.06
CA PRO A 51 5.49 -21.74 32.22
C PRO A 51 6.51 -20.97 31.38
N GLN A 52 6.02 -20.26 30.36
CA GLN A 52 6.87 -19.54 29.43
C GLN A 52 7.63 -18.45 30.19
N ARG A 53 8.92 -18.71 30.44
CA ARG A 53 9.84 -17.72 31.00
C ARG A 53 10.37 -16.89 29.84
N VAL A 54 9.98 -15.63 29.82
CA VAL A 54 10.48 -14.67 28.83
C VAL A 54 11.79 -14.11 29.36
N GLU A 55 12.84 -14.18 28.56
CA GLU A 55 14.13 -13.57 28.91
C GLU A 55 14.06 -12.08 28.56
N VAL A 56 14.16 -11.22 29.57
CA VAL A 56 14.13 -9.77 29.39
C VAL A 56 15.54 -9.23 29.66
N SER A 57 16.10 -8.53 28.67
CA SER A 57 17.37 -7.81 28.85
C SER A 57 17.09 -6.41 29.37
N VAL A 58 17.48 -6.13 30.62
CA VAL A 58 17.42 -4.80 31.22
C VAL A 58 18.86 -4.32 31.42
N GLY A 59 19.28 -3.36 30.61
CA GLY A 59 20.68 -2.93 30.54
C GLY A 59 21.62 -4.06 30.06
N SER A 60 22.70 -4.31 30.80
CA SER A 60 23.69 -5.36 30.50
C SER A 60 23.40 -6.70 31.18
N GLN A 61 22.34 -6.81 31.99
CA GLN A 61 21.97 -8.05 32.67
C GLN A 61 20.72 -8.67 32.04
N LYS A 62 20.84 -9.95 31.65
CA LYS A 62 19.69 -10.75 31.24
C LYS A 62 19.05 -11.37 32.46
N ARG A 63 17.76 -11.12 32.68
CA ARG A 63 16.99 -11.72 33.78
C ARG A 63 15.77 -12.44 33.21
N GLN A 64 15.53 -13.65 33.70
CA GLN A 64 14.29 -14.37 33.41
C GLN A 64 13.20 -13.83 34.34
N ALA A 65 12.15 -13.26 33.77
CA ALA A 65 11.01 -12.75 34.51
C ALA A 65 9.73 -13.42 34.00
N SER A 66 8.77 -13.65 34.89
CA SER A 66 7.43 -14.05 34.44
C SER A 66 6.73 -12.84 33.81
N PRO A 67 5.78 -13.02 32.87
CA PRO A 67 5.07 -11.92 32.22
C PRO A 67 4.47 -10.90 33.21
N GLY A 68 3.97 -11.37 34.36
CA GLY A 68 3.42 -10.49 35.41
C GLY A 68 4.46 -9.66 36.18
N GLN A 69 5.75 -10.01 36.08
CA GLN A 69 6.85 -9.28 36.73
C GLN A 69 7.52 -8.26 35.80
N ILE A 70 7.27 -8.31 34.49
CA ILE A 70 7.92 -7.43 33.51
C ILE A 70 7.55 -5.97 33.78
N GLU A 71 6.28 -5.68 34.02
CA GLU A 71 5.81 -4.31 34.29
C GLU A 71 6.45 -3.73 35.56
N GLN A 72 6.57 -4.54 36.62
CA GLN A 72 7.21 -4.12 37.86
C GLN A 72 8.71 -3.87 37.68
N LEU A 73 9.41 -4.72 36.93
CA LEU A 73 10.84 -4.56 36.64
C LEU A 73 11.12 -3.30 35.81
N VAL A 74 10.31 -3.05 34.77
CA VAL A 74 10.46 -1.85 33.92
C VAL A 74 10.19 -0.59 34.74
N ARG A 75 9.16 -0.60 35.59
CA ARG A 75 8.83 0.54 36.44
C ARG A 75 9.92 0.82 37.48
N GLN A 76 10.46 -0.22 38.11
CA GLN A 76 11.59 -0.09 39.04
C GLN A 76 12.85 0.48 38.37
N GLU A 77 13.18 0.05 37.16
CA GLU A 77 14.35 0.57 36.44
C GLU A 77 14.14 2.03 36.00
N ALA A 78 12.94 2.38 35.55
CA ALA A 78 12.59 3.76 35.21
C ALA A 78 12.71 4.68 36.43
N ASP A 79 12.18 4.26 37.58
CA ASP A 79 12.27 5.01 38.84
C ASP A 79 13.73 5.10 39.35
N ASP A 80 14.56 4.08 39.09
CA ASP A 80 15.98 4.11 39.44
C ASP A 80 16.78 5.06 38.53
N LEU A 81 16.49 5.08 37.23
CA LEU A 81 17.08 6.04 36.28
C LEU A 81 16.67 7.47 36.60
N GLU A 82 15.40 7.70 36.91
CA GLU A 82 14.90 9.03 37.28
C GLU A 82 15.54 9.51 38.59
N ARG A 83 15.71 8.64 39.59
CA ARG A 83 16.43 8.96 40.82
C ARG A 83 17.91 9.23 40.57
N LYS A 84 18.56 8.45 39.69
CA LYS A 84 19.95 8.72 39.28
C LYS A 84 20.09 10.06 38.56
N LEU A 85 19.14 10.43 37.70
CA LEU A 85 19.12 11.72 37.01
C LEU A 85 18.88 12.89 37.98
N LYS A 86 18.00 12.74 38.97
CA LYS A 86 17.67 13.80 39.92
C LYS A 86 18.70 13.97 41.04
N ASN A 87 19.31 12.87 41.49
CA ASN A 87 20.21 12.86 42.65
C ASN A 87 21.70 12.76 42.29
N ALA A 88 22.06 12.57 41.02
CA ALA A 88 23.46 12.67 40.62
C ALA A 88 23.88 14.14 40.73
N THR A 89 24.48 14.48 41.87
CA THR A 89 25.42 15.61 41.94
C THR A 89 26.38 15.43 40.76
N PRO A 90 26.48 16.42 39.85
CA PRO A 90 27.31 16.27 38.66
C PRO A 90 28.72 15.87 39.13
N PRO A 91 29.31 14.80 38.56
CA PRO A 91 30.62 14.31 39.00
C PRO A 91 31.59 15.49 39.12
N GLU A 92 32.41 15.55 40.17
CA GLU A 92 33.35 16.67 40.41
C GLU A 92 34.27 16.95 39.21
N GLN A 93 34.44 15.95 38.33
CA GLN A 93 35.13 16.06 37.04
C GLN A 93 34.46 17.05 36.06
N LEU A 94 33.15 17.31 36.17
CA LEU A 94 32.43 18.34 35.42
C LEU A 94 32.51 19.73 36.07
N VAL A 95 32.76 19.80 37.38
CA VAL A 95 32.88 21.08 38.11
C VAL A 95 34.21 21.78 37.77
N ASN A 96 35.25 21.00 37.47
CA ASN A 96 36.56 21.50 37.00
C ASN A 96 36.81 21.22 35.52
N MET A 97 35.81 20.78 34.75
CA MET A 97 35.93 20.71 33.30
C MET A 97 35.94 22.15 32.80
N GLN A 98 37.16 22.68 32.61
CA GLN A 98 37.39 23.97 31.99
C GLN A 98 36.83 23.85 30.58
N VAL A 99 35.58 24.26 30.40
CA VAL A 99 34.86 24.21 29.12
C VAL A 99 35.81 24.86 28.12
N PRO A 100 36.37 24.09 27.17
CA PRO A 100 37.30 24.68 26.23
C PRO A 100 36.55 25.83 25.55
N PRO A 101 37.24 26.87 25.09
CA PRO A 101 36.62 28.11 24.65
C PRO A 101 35.75 27.93 23.38
N TYR A 102 35.29 26.73 23.04
CA TYR A 102 34.19 26.48 22.13
C TYR A 102 32.97 27.36 22.40
N ALA A 103 32.63 27.67 23.67
CA ALA A 103 31.55 28.62 23.93
C ALA A 103 31.90 30.03 23.43
N GLN A 104 33.14 30.49 23.63
CA GLN A 104 33.61 31.78 23.11
C GLN A 104 33.82 31.77 21.59
N ASN A 105 34.30 30.67 21.00
CA ASN A 105 34.47 30.48 19.56
C ASN A 105 33.11 30.37 18.86
N LEU A 106 32.14 29.68 19.46
CA LEU A 106 30.77 29.60 18.98
C LEU A 106 30.10 30.97 19.12
N GLN A 107 30.29 31.66 20.23
CA GLN A 107 29.76 33.01 20.41
C GLN A 107 30.41 33.98 19.42
N GLN A 108 31.70 33.86 19.14
CA GLN A 108 32.39 34.59 18.07
C GLN A 108 31.90 34.17 16.68
N GLN A 109 31.56 32.92 16.43
CA GLN A 109 31.01 32.46 15.13
C GLN A 109 29.54 32.89 14.93
N ILE A 110 28.74 32.94 16.00
CA ILE A 110 27.35 33.41 15.99
C ILE A 110 27.30 34.94 15.86
N THR A 111 28.24 35.64 16.49
CA THR A 111 28.33 37.11 16.41
C THR A 111 29.14 37.61 15.21
N ALA A 112 29.98 36.75 14.63
CA ALA A 112 30.62 37.05 13.35
C ALA A 112 29.54 37.14 12.28
N PRO A 113 29.52 38.22 11.48
CA PRO A 113 28.59 38.32 10.37
C PRO A 113 28.86 37.17 9.40
N VAL A 114 27.87 36.28 9.25
CA VAL A 114 27.90 35.06 8.40
C VAL A 114 28.23 35.39 6.94
N ALA A 115 28.11 36.65 6.53
CA ALA A 115 28.61 37.15 5.26
C ALA A 115 29.20 38.57 5.41
N ARG A 116 30.38 38.82 4.82
CA ARG A 116 30.95 40.18 4.64
C ARG A 116 30.21 41.02 3.59
N VAL A 117 29.10 40.50 3.07
CA VAL A 117 28.30 41.15 2.04
C VAL A 117 27.02 41.61 2.72
N ALA A 118 26.82 42.94 2.81
CA ALA A 118 25.69 43.59 3.50
C ALA A 118 24.30 43.16 2.98
N ARG A 119 24.26 42.37 1.90
CA ARG A 119 23.06 41.71 1.39
C ARG A 119 23.48 40.32 0.91
N LEU A 120 22.98 39.30 1.59
CA LEU A 120 22.85 37.98 0.98
C LEU A 120 21.88 38.15 -0.19
N THR A 121 22.41 38.29 -1.41
CA THR A 121 21.59 38.36 -2.63
C THR A 121 20.82 37.06 -2.89
N THR A 122 21.18 35.99 -2.17
CA THR A 122 20.50 34.70 -2.24
C THR A 122 19.97 34.38 -0.84
N PRO A 123 18.65 34.32 -0.61
CA PRO A 123 18.10 34.00 0.69
C PRO A 123 18.51 32.57 1.09
N LEU A 124 19.33 32.47 2.14
CA LEU A 124 19.67 31.21 2.77
C LEU A 124 18.39 30.58 3.34
N GLY A 125 18.02 29.39 2.86
CA GLY A 125 16.88 28.62 3.34
C GLY A 125 15.66 28.59 2.43
N GLN A 126 15.69 29.20 1.23
CA GLN A 126 14.63 28.95 0.26
C GLN A 126 14.87 27.60 -0.43
N SER A 127 13.94 26.66 -0.21
CA SER A 127 13.69 25.49 -1.06
C SER A 127 13.99 25.85 -2.50
N GLY A 128 14.81 25.06 -3.22
CA GLY A 128 15.42 25.32 -4.56
C GLY A 128 14.50 25.88 -5.66
N LEU A 129 13.89 27.01 -5.40
CA LEU A 129 13.03 27.78 -6.27
C LEU A 129 13.90 28.95 -6.68
N ASP A 130 14.15 29.03 -7.98
CA ASP A 130 14.90 30.12 -8.57
C ASP A 130 14.28 31.46 -8.13
N PRO A 131 15.05 32.35 -7.45
CA PRO A 131 14.54 33.65 -6.99
C PRO A 131 14.05 34.56 -8.11
N SER A 132 14.36 34.24 -9.38
CA SER A 132 13.76 34.89 -10.55
C SER A 132 12.24 34.68 -10.64
N ILE A 133 11.72 33.58 -10.09
CA ILE A 133 10.29 33.26 -10.02
C ILE A 133 9.57 34.11 -8.96
N LEU A 134 10.29 34.48 -7.90
CA LEU A 134 9.73 35.24 -6.76
C LEU A 134 9.69 36.75 -6.98
N GLY A 135 10.04 37.23 -8.18
CA GLY A 135 9.82 38.63 -8.58
C GLY A 135 10.36 39.61 -7.54
N VAL A 136 11.67 39.56 -7.27
CA VAL A 136 12.34 40.48 -6.34
C VAL A 136 12.36 41.88 -6.97
N GLY A 137 11.22 42.59 -6.87
CA GLY A 137 10.98 43.89 -7.47
C GLY A 137 9.66 44.57 -7.06
N GLY A 138 8.93 44.06 -6.07
CA GLY A 138 7.80 44.77 -5.45
C GLY A 138 6.57 44.99 -6.34
N GLN A 139 6.53 44.42 -7.55
CA GLN A 139 5.39 44.51 -8.46
C GLN A 139 4.66 43.17 -8.52
N GLY A 140 3.75 42.95 -7.56
CA GLY A 140 2.78 41.86 -7.56
C GLY A 140 3.39 40.46 -7.38
N LEU A 141 2.69 39.59 -6.67
CA LEU A 141 2.92 38.15 -6.75
C LEU A 141 2.95 37.78 -8.24
N ALA A 142 4.11 37.31 -8.71
CA ALA A 142 4.37 37.00 -10.10
C ALA A 142 3.17 36.28 -10.72
N ALA A 143 2.66 36.80 -11.84
CA ALA A 143 1.64 36.14 -12.63
C ALA A 143 2.02 34.66 -12.74
N ALA A 144 1.15 33.77 -12.25
CA ALA A 144 1.43 32.34 -12.15
C ALA A 144 2.07 31.86 -13.45
N VAL A 145 3.37 31.52 -13.40
CA VAL A 145 4.13 31.10 -14.58
C VAL A 145 3.44 29.85 -15.11
N LYS A 146 2.77 29.98 -16.26
CA LYS A 146 2.07 28.87 -16.91
C LYS A 146 3.12 28.00 -17.60
N TYR A 147 3.59 26.97 -16.92
CA TYR A 147 4.50 26.00 -17.52
C TYR A 147 3.84 25.22 -18.65
N ASN A 148 4.60 24.96 -19.70
CA ASN A 148 4.15 24.06 -20.75
C ASN A 148 4.29 22.60 -20.29
N ILE A 149 3.16 21.88 -20.20
CA ILE A 149 3.14 20.44 -19.91
C ILE A 149 3.03 19.71 -21.25
N PRO A 150 4.06 18.96 -21.68
CA PRO A 150 3.99 18.21 -22.92
C PRO A 150 2.92 17.12 -22.81
N VAL A 151 2.20 16.91 -23.91
CA VAL A 151 1.20 15.86 -24.04
C VAL A 151 1.87 14.50 -23.85
N LEU A 152 1.23 13.61 -23.10
CA LEU A 152 1.68 12.23 -22.92
C LEU A 152 1.68 11.53 -24.29
N PRO A 153 2.71 10.74 -24.65
CA PRO A 153 2.70 9.98 -25.89
C PRO A 153 1.51 9.02 -25.93
N VAL A 154 1.01 8.79 -27.15
CA VAL A 154 -0.04 7.79 -27.40
C VAL A 154 0.48 6.43 -26.94
N PRO A 155 -0.34 5.61 -26.27
CA PRO A 155 0.08 4.29 -25.83
C PRO A 155 0.42 3.39 -27.03
N ASP A 156 1.54 2.68 -26.91
CA ASP A 156 2.02 1.73 -27.90
C ASP A 156 1.36 0.36 -27.69
N LYS A 157 1.11 -0.32 -28.81
CA LYS A 157 0.72 -1.73 -28.91
C LYS A 157 -0.38 -2.13 -27.91
N PRO A 158 -1.59 -1.53 -28.00
CA PRO A 158 -2.69 -1.96 -27.15
C PRO A 158 -3.04 -3.41 -27.46
N VAL A 159 -3.03 -4.26 -26.44
CA VAL A 159 -3.44 -5.65 -26.50
C VAL A 159 -4.67 -5.82 -25.64
N ALA A 160 -5.73 -6.39 -26.20
CA ALA A 160 -6.95 -6.70 -25.49
C ALA A 160 -7.21 -8.22 -25.52
N ARG A 161 -7.67 -8.78 -24.40
CA ARG A 161 -8.10 -10.16 -24.30
C ARG A 161 -9.48 -10.22 -23.64
N ALA A 162 -10.43 -10.81 -24.34
CA ALA A 162 -11.76 -11.12 -23.79
C ALA A 162 -11.72 -12.49 -23.11
N ASP A 163 -12.36 -12.59 -21.95
CA ASP A 163 -12.45 -13.82 -21.18
C ASP A 163 -13.73 -13.84 -20.33
N PHE A 164 -13.95 -14.92 -19.58
CA PHE A 164 -15.05 -15.08 -18.65
C PHE A 164 -14.53 -15.27 -17.23
N ALA A 165 -15.28 -14.80 -16.24
CA ALA A 165 -14.99 -14.93 -14.81
C ALA A 165 -16.26 -15.29 -14.06
N VAL A 166 -16.11 -15.89 -12.88
CA VAL A 166 -17.20 -16.07 -11.92
C VAL A 166 -16.94 -15.12 -10.77
N LEU A 167 -17.90 -14.24 -10.48
CA LEU A 167 -17.84 -13.40 -9.30
C LEU A 167 -18.07 -14.28 -8.08
N ALA A 168 -17.09 -14.32 -7.17
CA ALA A 168 -17.20 -15.05 -5.93
C ALA A 168 -18.22 -14.40 -4.98
N GLU A 169 -18.72 -15.17 -4.02
CA GLU A 169 -19.36 -14.58 -2.84
C GLU A 169 -18.31 -13.75 -2.09
N VAL A 170 -18.57 -12.45 -1.94
CA VAL A 170 -17.63 -11.50 -1.33
C VAL A 170 -18.02 -11.32 0.12
N GLU A 171 -17.14 -11.70 1.04
CA GLU A 171 -17.43 -11.63 2.49
C GLU A 171 -17.78 -10.21 2.95
N GLN A 172 -17.22 -9.18 2.30
CA GLN A 172 -17.48 -7.78 2.61
C GLN A 172 -18.73 -7.27 1.84
N PRO A 173 -19.86 -6.97 2.52
CA PRO A 173 -21.11 -6.60 1.84
C PRO A 173 -21.03 -5.33 1.00
N ARG A 174 -20.20 -4.35 1.44
CA ARG A 174 -19.97 -3.10 0.70
C ARG A 174 -19.23 -3.34 -0.62
N LEU A 175 -18.22 -4.21 -0.60
CA LEU A 175 -17.46 -4.56 -1.80
C LEU A 175 -18.32 -5.41 -2.75
N ARG A 176 -19.12 -6.33 -2.20
CA ARG A 176 -20.12 -7.10 -2.96
C ARG A 176 -21.06 -6.20 -3.75
N SER A 177 -21.71 -5.24 -3.09
CA SER A 177 -22.67 -4.35 -3.74
C SER A 177 -22.01 -3.45 -4.79
N ALA A 178 -20.77 -3.01 -4.55
CA ALA A 178 -20.01 -2.25 -5.54
C ALA A 178 -19.70 -3.09 -6.80
N TRP A 179 -19.34 -4.37 -6.66
CA TRP A 179 -19.10 -5.27 -7.79
C TRP A 179 -20.36 -5.59 -8.56
N LEU A 180 -21.45 -5.94 -7.86
CA LEU A 180 -22.76 -6.20 -8.45
C LEU A 180 -23.26 -4.99 -9.26
N LYS A 181 -23.12 -3.79 -8.70
CA LYS A 181 -23.45 -2.54 -9.41
C LYS A 181 -22.55 -2.28 -10.62
N ALA A 182 -21.24 -2.54 -10.51
CA ALA A 182 -20.30 -2.30 -11.60
C ALA A 182 -20.52 -3.27 -12.79
N LEU A 183 -20.97 -4.48 -12.51
CA LEU A 183 -21.25 -5.52 -13.50
C LEU A 183 -22.71 -5.56 -13.97
N ASP A 184 -23.58 -4.73 -13.37
CA ASP A 184 -25.02 -4.73 -13.60
C ASP A 184 -25.67 -6.11 -13.34
N MET A 185 -25.35 -6.69 -12.17
CA MET A 185 -25.80 -8.02 -11.73
C MET A 185 -26.56 -7.94 -10.40
N GLU A 186 -27.59 -8.77 -10.22
CA GLU A 186 -28.33 -8.85 -8.95
C GLU A 186 -27.69 -9.78 -7.92
N SER A 187 -26.98 -10.82 -8.37
CA SER A 187 -26.34 -11.82 -7.52
C SER A 187 -25.00 -12.29 -8.12
N PRO A 188 -24.08 -12.85 -7.32
CA PRO A 188 -22.82 -13.40 -7.82
C PRO A 188 -23.05 -14.47 -8.89
N GLY A 189 -22.23 -14.47 -9.93
CA GLY A 189 -22.37 -15.39 -11.05
C GLY A 189 -21.33 -15.14 -12.14
N ASP A 190 -21.58 -15.72 -13.31
CA ASP A 190 -20.67 -15.63 -14.46
C ASP A 190 -20.79 -14.26 -15.13
N PHE A 191 -19.64 -13.66 -15.48
CA PHE A 191 -19.57 -12.42 -16.25
C PHE A 191 -18.43 -12.48 -17.28
N ARG A 192 -18.56 -11.66 -18.32
CA ARG A 192 -17.52 -11.49 -19.33
C ARG A 192 -16.72 -10.24 -19.04
N TYR A 193 -15.41 -10.29 -19.28
CA TYR A 193 -14.55 -9.14 -19.11
C TYR A 193 -13.56 -9.02 -20.26
N VAL A 194 -13.03 -7.81 -20.43
CA VAL A 194 -11.95 -7.52 -21.37
C VAL A 194 -10.80 -6.94 -20.58
N SER A 195 -9.66 -7.62 -20.62
CA SER A 195 -8.41 -7.08 -20.07
C SER A 195 -7.66 -6.34 -21.17
N VAL A 196 -7.20 -5.14 -20.87
CA VAL A 196 -6.43 -4.30 -21.79
C VAL A 196 -5.06 -4.04 -21.19
N ALA A 197 -4.01 -4.11 -21.99
CA ALA A 197 -2.68 -3.64 -21.64
C ALA A 197 -2.12 -2.80 -22.78
N SER A 198 -1.34 -1.79 -22.40
CA SER A 198 -0.56 -0.98 -23.33
C SER A 198 0.71 -0.52 -22.62
N ALA A 199 1.68 -0.06 -23.41
CA ALA A 199 2.89 0.56 -22.90
C ALA A 199 2.91 2.05 -23.25
N PHE A 200 3.49 2.87 -22.39
CA PHE A 200 3.77 4.28 -22.69
C PHE A 200 5.29 4.46 -22.76
N ASP A 201 5.80 5.11 -23.80
CA ASP A 201 7.21 5.50 -23.85
C ASP A 201 7.47 6.70 -22.93
N MET A 202 7.66 6.41 -21.66
CA MET A 202 7.99 7.41 -20.65
C MET A 202 9.34 8.08 -20.92
N GLY A 203 10.26 7.42 -21.63
CA GLY A 203 11.53 8.00 -22.03
C GLY A 203 11.34 9.12 -23.06
N GLN A 204 10.45 8.91 -24.04
CA GLN A 204 10.05 9.96 -24.98
C GLN A 204 9.38 11.12 -24.26
N TRP A 205 8.47 10.85 -23.32
CA TRP A 205 7.82 11.93 -22.56
C TRP A 205 8.81 12.73 -21.70
N GLN A 206 9.76 12.06 -21.03
CA GLN A 206 10.84 12.72 -20.31
C GLN A 206 11.73 13.58 -21.21
N LYS A 207 12.02 13.13 -22.45
CA LYS A 207 12.73 13.95 -23.44
C LYS A 207 11.92 15.19 -23.80
N SER A 208 10.61 15.05 -24.02
CA SER A 208 9.71 16.18 -24.28
C SER A 208 9.64 17.16 -23.12
N LEU A 209 9.66 16.69 -21.87
CA LEU A 209 9.73 17.55 -20.67
C LEU A 209 11.04 18.35 -20.62
N ARG A 210 12.16 17.76 -21.05
CA ARG A 210 13.48 18.43 -21.08
C ARG A 210 13.64 19.41 -22.23
N GLN A 211 13.09 19.07 -23.39
CA GLN A 211 13.23 19.81 -24.66
C GLN A 211 12.06 20.76 -24.97
N GLY A 212 11.02 20.77 -24.11
CA GLY A 212 9.81 21.55 -24.32
C GLY A 212 10.05 23.06 -24.49
N SER A 213 9.10 23.72 -25.15
CA SER A 213 9.12 25.19 -25.30
C SER A 213 9.03 25.89 -23.94
N GLN A 214 9.71 27.03 -23.82
CA GLN A 214 9.67 27.85 -22.61
C GLN A 214 8.27 28.46 -22.40
N PRO A 215 7.82 28.63 -21.14
CA PRO A 215 8.50 28.27 -19.89
C PRO A 215 8.40 26.77 -19.57
N ARG A 216 9.55 26.12 -19.36
CA ARG A 216 9.64 24.68 -19.04
C ARG A 216 9.49 24.42 -17.55
N ILE A 217 8.95 23.25 -17.19
CA ILE A 217 8.90 22.80 -15.79
C ILE A 217 10.34 22.54 -15.31
N PRO A 218 10.77 23.09 -14.16
CA PRO A 218 12.07 22.78 -13.57
C PRO A 218 12.27 21.25 -13.41
N GLU A 219 13.43 20.74 -13.82
CA GLU A 219 13.70 19.31 -13.82
C GLU A 219 13.59 18.68 -12.41
N GLU A 220 13.95 19.45 -11.40
CA GLU A 220 13.88 19.10 -9.98
C GLU A 220 12.47 18.72 -9.53
N TRP A 221 11.44 19.30 -10.15
CA TRP A 221 10.05 19.07 -9.77
C TRP A 221 9.54 17.71 -10.24
N TRP A 222 10.01 17.21 -11.38
CA TRP A 222 9.44 16.00 -11.98
C TRP A 222 10.39 14.80 -12.01
N ARG A 223 11.72 14.98 -12.05
CA ARG A 223 12.70 13.88 -12.27
C ARG A 223 12.59 12.71 -11.28
N GLY A 224 12.13 12.95 -10.05
CA GLY A 224 11.88 11.92 -9.03
C GLY A 224 10.42 11.77 -8.61
N GLN A 225 9.49 12.40 -9.34
CA GLN A 225 8.08 12.55 -8.91
C GLN A 225 7.07 12.15 -9.99
N LEU A 226 7.51 11.57 -11.11
CA LEU A 226 6.59 11.03 -12.11
C LEU A 226 5.88 9.79 -11.54
N LEU A 227 4.57 9.95 -11.28
CA LEU A 227 3.69 8.91 -10.75
C LEU A 227 2.45 8.83 -11.63
N VAL A 228 1.94 7.62 -11.86
CA VAL A 228 0.65 7.42 -12.51
C VAL A 228 -0.45 7.57 -11.46
N THR A 229 -1.38 8.49 -11.70
CA THR A 229 -2.44 8.83 -10.73
C THR A 229 -3.73 8.07 -10.98
N GLU A 230 -4.08 7.84 -12.25
CA GLU A 230 -5.26 7.09 -12.68
C GLU A 230 -5.01 6.52 -14.07
N VAL A 231 -5.61 5.38 -14.36
CA VAL A 231 -5.76 4.83 -15.71
C VAL A 231 -7.21 4.96 -16.09
N VAL A 232 -7.49 5.71 -17.16
CA VAL A 232 -8.83 5.91 -17.70
C VAL A 232 -8.98 5.05 -18.96
N LEU A 233 -10.00 4.21 -18.96
CA LEU A 233 -10.41 3.46 -20.14
C LEU A 233 -11.63 4.14 -20.75
N GLU A 234 -11.62 4.26 -22.07
CA GLU A 234 -12.74 4.76 -22.86
C GLU A 234 -13.15 3.67 -23.85
N ARG A 235 -14.44 3.57 -24.12
CA ARG A 235 -15.00 2.61 -25.07
C ARG A 235 -15.91 3.30 -26.07
N GLU A 236 -15.93 2.77 -27.29
CA GLU A 236 -16.93 3.08 -28.31
C GLU A 236 -17.72 1.80 -28.60
N ILE A 237 -19.01 1.96 -28.91
CA ILE A 237 -19.89 0.83 -29.26
C ILE A 237 -20.25 0.98 -30.74
N LEU A 238 -19.95 -0.05 -31.53
CA LEU A 238 -20.37 -0.09 -32.93
C LEU A 238 -21.88 -0.30 -33.00
N ASN A 239 -22.60 0.64 -33.61
CA ASN A 239 -24.03 0.50 -33.86
C ASN A 239 -24.23 -0.49 -35.02
N SER A 240 -24.89 -1.61 -34.75
CA SER A 240 -25.10 -2.69 -35.71
C SER A 240 -25.91 -2.29 -36.94
N ASP A 241 -26.86 -1.37 -36.77
CA ASP A 241 -27.81 -1.00 -37.82
C ASP A 241 -27.20 0.01 -38.79
N THR A 242 -26.38 0.92 -38.27
CA THR A 242 -25.77 2.00 -39.06
C THR A 242 -24.32 1.71 -39.47
N GLY A 243 -23.67 0.73 -38.84
CA GLY A 243 -22.24 0.44 -39.02
C GLY A 243 -21.29 1.54 -38.52
N LYS A 244 -21.80 2.54 -37.78
CA LYS A 244 -21.01 3.65 -37.25
C LYS A 244 -20.62 3.40 -35.79
N TRP A 245 -19.41 3.79 -35.43
CA TRP A 245 -18.98 3.85 -34.03
C TRP A 245 -19.75 4.94 -33.29
N GLY A 246 -20.24 4.62 -32.10
CA GLY A 246 -20.77 5.59 -31.15
C GLY A 246 -19.67 6.49 -30.58
N GLY A 247 -20.05 7.47 -29.77
CA GLY A 247 -19.09 8.34 -29.10
C GLY A 247 -18.28 7.64 -28.00
N LEU A 248 -17.10 8.17 -27.71
CA LEU A 248 -16.25 7.76 -26.59
C LEU A 248 -17.02 7.88 -25.27
N THR A 249 -17.09 6.77 -24.55
CA THR A 249 -17.70 6.70 -23.22
C THR A 249 -16.65 6.23 -22.22
N LYS A 250 -16.42 6.99 -21.15
CA LYS A 250 -15.53 6.58 -20.06
C LYS A 250 -16.09 5.32 -19.39
N VAL A 251 -15.25 4.29 -19.28
CA VAL A 251 -15.57 3.04 -18.58
C VAL A 251 -15.45 3.29 -17.08
N ALA A 252 -16.46 2.83 -16.33
CA ALA A 252 -16.43 2.90 -14.87
C ALA A 252 -15.25 2.08 -14.32
N ARG A 253 -14.60 2.59 -13.27
CA ARG A 253 -13.54 1.88 -12.57
C ARG A 253 -14.14 0.67 -11.84
N ILE A 254 -13.41 -0.42 -11.81
CA ILE A 254 -13.78 -1.55 -10.94
C ILE A 254 -13.59 -1.15 -9.47
N PRO A 255 -14.39 -1.69 -8.53
CA PRO A 255 -14.37 -1.27 -7.13
C PRO A 255 -13.00 -1.30 -6.44
N THR A 256 -12.12 -2.22 -6.85
CA THR A 256 -10.78 -2.41 -6.29
C THR A 256 -9.69 -1.58 -7.00
N GLN A 257 -10.02 -0.90 -8.10
CA GLN A 257 -9.04 -0.13 -8.87
C GLN A 257 -8.66 1.15 -8.15
N ALA A 258 -7.40 1.25 -7.75
CA ALA A 258 -6.84 2.47 -7.18
C ALA A 258 -6.85 3.61 -8.22
N GLY A 259 -7.26 4.79 -7.79
CA GLY A 259 -7.10 6.01 -8.58
C GLY A 259 -7.18 7.25 -7.69
N PHE A 260 -6.37 8.25 -7.99
CA PHE A 260 -6.11 9.38 -7.09
C PHE A 260 -6.67 10.72 -7.57
N THR A 261 -7.24 10.80 -8.77
CA THR A 261 -7.70 12.07 -9.36
C THR A 261 -8.78 12.75 -8.53
N ALA A 262 -9.69 11.99 -7.92
CA ALA A 262 -10.74 12.55 -7.06
C ALA A 262 -10.20 13.25 -5.80
N MET A 263 -8.99 12.89 -5.35
CA MET A 263 -8.37 13.48 -4.16
C MET A 263 -7.68 14.81 -4.46
N GLN A 264 -7.39 15.14 -5.73
CA GLN A 264 -6.53 16.26 -6.07
C GLN A 264 -7.17 17.64 -5.88
N ASN A 265 -8.48 17.75 -6.04
CA ASN A 265 -9.13 19.06 -6.14
C ASN A 265 -9.23 19.83 -4.81
N ASN A 266 -9.01 19.17 -3.66
CA ASN A 266 -9.20 19.76 -2.32
C ASN A 266 -8.03 19.48 -1.35
N LEU A 267 -6.82 19.20 -1.84
CA LEU A 267 -5.69 18.92 -0.94
C LEU A 267 -5.15 20.20 -0.31
N ALA A 268 -5.15 20.23 1.02
CA ALA A 268 -4.35 21.17 1.77
C ALA A 268 -2.84 20.93 1.48
N PRO A 269 -2.01 21.97 1.35
CA PRO A 269 -0.59 21.84 1.03
C PRO A 269 0.18 20.87 1.93
N GLU A 270 -0.16 20.83 3.22
CA GLU A 270 0.44 19.93 4.22
C GLU A 270 0.20 18.44 3.92
N ASN A 271 -0.86 18.11 3.19
CA ASN A 271 -1.23 16.72 2.87
C ASN A 271 -0.60 16.21 1.57
N VAL A 272 0.06 17.07 0.80
CA VAL A 272 0.65 16.70 -0.50
C VAL A 272 1.71 15.61 -0.34
N ASN A 273 2.59 15.75 0.66
CA ASN A 273 3.66 14.76 0.89
C ASN A 273 3.09 13.40 1.31
N ALA A 274 2.08 13.38 2.18
CA ALA A 274 1.40 12.14 2.59
C ALA A 274 0.71 11.47 1.39
N LEU A 275 0.08 12.26 0.51
CA LEU A 275 -0.53 11.75 -0.71
C LEU A 275 0.52 11.17 -1.67
N LEU A 276 1.62 11.88 -1.91
CA LEU A 276 2.71 11.40 -2.78
C LEU A 276 3.30 10.09 -2.25
N THR A 277 3.50 9.97 -0.94
CA THR A 277 3.94 8.71 -0.31
C THR A 277 2.92 7.59 -0.55
N ARG A 278 1.62 7.85 -0.37
CA ARG A 278 0.56 6.88 -0.64
C ARG A 278 0.48 6.49 -2.13
N MET A 279 0.61 7.45 -3.03
CA MET A 279 0.63 7.22 -4.48
C MET A 279 1.80 6.34 -4.89
N ARG A 280 3.00 6.58 -4.33
CA ARG A 280 4.19 5.75 -4.55
C ARG A 280 3.95 4.32 -4.08
N ALA A 281 3.47 4.16 -2.85
CA ALA A 281 3.20 2.84 -2.27
C ALA A 281 2.16 2.04 -3.08
N ARG A 282 1.21 2.72 -3.74
CA ARG A 282 0.13 2.08 -4.52
C ARG A 282 0.35 2.12 -6.04
N GLN A 283 1.52 2.55 -6.55
CA GLN A 283 1.80 2.52 -7.99
C GLN A 283 1.53 1.15 -8.64
N PRO A 284 1.91 0.01 -8.04
CA PRO A 284 1.64 -1.30 -8.63
C PRO A 284 0.14 -1.54 -8.85
N LEU A 285 -0.72 -1.08 -7.94
CA LEU A 285 -2.18 -1.26 -8.01
C LEU A 285 -2.84 -0.31 -9.02
N VAL A 286 -2.29 0.89 -9.22
CA VAL A 286 -2.79 1.81 -10.26
C VAL A 286 -2.41 1.30 -11.65
N LEU A 287 -1.18 0.83 -11.82
CA LEU A 287 -0.64 0.34 -13.09
C LEU A 287 -1.22 -1.02 -13.49
N ARG A 288 -1.49 -1.89 -12.50
CA ARG A 288 -1.98 -3.26 -12.68
C ARG A 288 -3.10 -3.52 -11.67
N PRO A 289 -4.30 -2.97 -11.92
CA PRO A 289 -5.44 -3.21 -11.03
C PRO A 289 -5.77 -4.70 -10.99
N ARG A 290 -6.17 -5.17 -9.80
CA ARG A 290 -6.50 -6.57 -9.58
C ARG A 290 -7.93 -6.86 -10.01
N LEU A 291 -8.11 -8.03 -10.61
CA LEU A 291 -9.42 -8.58 -10.93
C LEU A 291 -9.85 -9.53 -9.80
N GLU A 292 -10.16 -8.98 -8.63
CA GLU A 292 -10.66 -9.72 -7.46
C GLU A 292 -12.04 -9.18 -7.08
N PRO A 293 -13.01 -10.02 -6.68
CA PRO A 293 -12.88 -11.42 -6.29
C PRO A 293 -13.45 -12.38 -7.35
N ILE A 294 -12.57 -13.01 -8.13
CA ILE A 294 -12.98 -14.07 -9.08
C ILE A 294 -12.69 -15.45 -8.47
N THR A 295 -13.70 -16.33 -8.43
CA THR A 295 -13.60 -17.70 -7.88
C THR A 295 -12.97 -18.70 -8.85
N MET A 296 -12.53 -18.26 -10.03
CA MET A 296 -11.98 -19.17 -11.01
C MET A 296 -10.64 -19.75 -10.56
N ASP A 297 -10.48 -21.06 -10.76
CA ASP A 297 -9.19 -21.77 -10.77
C ASP A 297 -8.25 -21.28 -11.90
N ARG A 298 -8.75 -20.38 -12.76
CA ARG A 298 -7.96 -19.71 -13.79
C ARG A 298 -7.34 -18.46 -13.21
N THR A 299 -6.03 -18.54 -13.01
CA THR A 299 -5.16 -17.38 -12.83
C THR A 299 -5.43 -16.34 -13.92
N TRP A 300 -5.75 -15.11 -13.52
CA TRP A 300 -5.73 -13.99 -14.43
C TRP A 300 -4.29 -13.72 -14.86
N PHE A 301 -4.04 -13.74 -16.17
CA PHE A 301 -2.77 -13.30 -16.76
C PHE A 301 -2.96 -11.94 -17.43
N PRO A 302 -1.96 -11.05 -17.44
CA PRO A 302 -1.97 -9.87 -18.30
C PRO A 302 -2.25 -10.27 -19.75
N PRO A 303 -2.95 -9.44 -20.55
CA PRO A 303 -3.29 -9.77 -21.94
C PRO A 303 -2.06 -9.86 -22.85
N THR A 304 -0.90 -9.36 -22.41
CA THR A 304 0.39 -9.53 -23.09
C THR A 304 0.99 -10.93 -22.96
N ILE A 305 0.48 -11.75 -22.03
CA ILE A 305 0.93 -13.13 -21.82
C ILE A 305 -0.16 -14.06 -22.33
N ASP A 306 0.18 -14.85 -23.34
CA ASP A 306 -0.67 -15.93 -23.81
C ASP A 306 -0.48 -17.16 -22.90
N PRO A 307 -1.48 -17.55 -22.08
CA PRO A 307 -1.36 -18.68 -21.17
C PRO A 307 -1.10 -20.01 -21.89
N ASP A 308 -1.50 -20.14 -23.16
CA ASP A 308 -1.31 -21.37 -23.92
C ASP A 308 0.14 -21.56 -24.34
N THR A 309 0.91 -20.46 -24.44
CA THR A 309 2.36 -20.51 -24.71
C THR A 309 3.18 -20.92 -23.49
N LEU A 310 2.61 -20.86 -22.28
CA LEU A 310 3.29 -21.26 -21.07
C LEU A 310 3.32 -22.79 -20.95
N SER A 311 4.51 -23.35 -20.68
CA SER A 311 4.65 -24.76 -20.34
C SER A 311 3.87 -25.10 -19.06
N PRO A 312 3.41 -26.35 -18.87
CA PRO A 312 2.68 -26.74 -17.65
C PRO A 312 3.41 -26.39 -16.34
N ARG A 313 4.75 -26.52 -16.33
CA ARG A 313 5.59 -26.15 -15.19
C ARG A 313 5.57 -24.64 -14.92
N GLN A 314 5.60 -23.81 -15.95
CA GLN A 314 5.51 -22.35 -15.80
C GLN A 314 4.13 -21.91 -15.32
N ARG A 315 3.05 -22.58 -15.77
CA ARG A 315 1.69 -22.30 -15.26
C ARG A 315 1.58 -22.62 -13.77
N GLU A 316 2.13 -23.75 -13.34
CA GLU A 316 2.11 -24.14 -11.93
C GLU A 316 2.97 -23.19 -11.08
N GLN A 317 4.16 -22.81 -11.58
CA GLN A 317 4.98 -21.80 -10.91
C GLN A 317 4.27 -20.44 -10.82
N ALA A 318 3.57 -20.00 -11.87
CA ALA A 318 2.82 -18.76 -11.85
C ALA A 318 1.66 -18.81 -10.82
N ARG A 319 0.96 -19.95 -10.74
CA ARG A 319 -0.08 -20.16 -9.72
C ARG A 319 0.50 -20.12 -8.31
N GLU A 320 1.63 -20.79 -8.08
CA GLU A 320 2.29 -20.80 -6.78
C GLU A 320 2.75 -19.41 -6.36
N VAL A 321 3.39 -18.66 -7.28
CA VAL A 321 3.81 -17.28 -7.02
C VAL A 321 2.60 -16.41 -6.67
N LEU A 322 1.49 -16.52 -7.40
CA LEU A 322 0.30 -15.73 -7.10
C LEU A 322 -0.37 -16.14 -5.79
N ARG A 323 -0.35 -17.42 -5.44
CA ARG A 323 -0.82 -17.91 -4.13
C ARG A 323 0.03 -17.33 -3.00
N VAL A 324 1.36 -17.34 -3.14
CA VAL A 324 2.29 -16.76 -2.16
C VAL A 324 2.12 -15.25 -2.07
N MET A 325 2.02 -14.54 -3.21
CA MET A 325 1.77 -13.10 -3.22
C MET A 325 0.47 -12.76 -2.49
N ARG A 326 -0.62 -13.52 -2.73
CA ARG A 326 -1.88 -13.35 -2.01
C ARG A 326 -1.71 -13.55 -0.51
N GLY A 327 -1.03 -14.61 -0.08
CA GLY A 327 -0.79 -14.87 1.34
C GLY A 327 0.03 -13.77 2.03
N ILE A 328 1.07 -13.25 1.36
CA ILE A 328 1.88 -12.13 1.87
C ILE A 328 1.04 -10.86 1.96
N GLU A 329 0.18 -10.60 0.98
CA GLU A 329 -0.66 -9.41 0.97
C GLU A 329 -1.75 -9.46 2.04
N GLU A 330 -2.41 -10.60 2.21
CA GLU A 330 -3.35 -10.82 3.33
C GLU A 330 -2.64 -10.69 4.69
N GLN A 331 -1.35 -11.04 4.77
CA GLN A 331 -0.55 -10.81 5.96
C GLN A 331 -0.24 -9.33 6.16
N ILE A 332 0.16 -8.61 5.11
CA ILE A 332 0.40 -7.16 5.15
C ILE A 332 -0.88 -6.42 5.53
N GLU A 333 -2.02 -6.77 4.95
CA GLU A 333 -3.31 -6.17 5.32
C GLU A 333 -3.67 -6.47 6.77
N ARG A 334 -3.45 -7.71 7.24
CA ARG A 334 -3.65 -8.05 8.66
C ARG A 334 -2.69 -7.31 9.59
N GLU A 335 -1.43 -7.09 9.21
CA GLU A 335 -0.46 -6.37 10.03
C GLU A 335 -0.72 -4.87 10.03
N ILE A 336 -1.09 -4.29 8.89
CA ILE A 336 -1.41 -2.86 8.76
C ILE A 336 -2.75 -2.54 9.44
N ILE A 337 -3.78 -3.36 9.23
CA ILE A 337 -5.11 -3.15 9.80
C ILE A 337 -5.17 -3.64 11.25
N GLY A 338 -4.56 -4.78 11.56
CA GLY A 338 -4.52 -5.34 12.92
C GLY A 338 -3.52 -4.66 13.86
N GLY A 339 -2.49 -4.00 13.33
CA GLY A 339 -1.63 -3.09 14.11
C GLY A 339 -2.24 -1.70 14.32
N ALA A 340 -3.27 -1.37 13.54
CA ALA A 340 -4.11 -0.21 13.71
C ALA A 340 -5.40 -0.61 14.45
N ASP A 341 -5.28 -0.94 15.74
CA ASP A 341 -6.38 -0.79 16.70
C ASP A 341 -6.66 0.72 16.88
N LEU A 342 -7.01 1.37 15.78
CA LEU A 342 -7.63 2.68 15.74
C LEU A 342 -9.12 2.40 15.86
N GLY A 343 -9.64 2.66 17.05
CA GLY A 343 -11.05 2.53 17.38
C GLY A 343 -11.92 3.02 16.23
N GLY A 344 -12.90 2.18 15.88
CA GLY A 344 -13.89 2.50 14.87
C GLY A 344 -14.62 3.79 15.22
N GLU A 345 -14.29 4.84 14.49
CA GLU A 345 -15.14 6.00 14.33
C GLU A 345 -15.24 6.29 12.82
N ASP A 346 -16.45 6.04 12.31
CA ASP A 346 -16.90 6.39 10.98
C ASP A 346 -16.90 7.91 10.79
N ASP A 347 -15.74 8.51 10.53
CA ASP A 347 -15.70 9.91 10.08
C ASP A 347 -15.91 9.98 8.56
N VAL A 348 -17.18 10.10 8.19
CA VAL A 348 -17.56 10.97 7.07
C VAL A 348 -16.96 12.35 7.38
N PHE A 349 -15.92 12.73 6.64
CA PHE A 349 -15.26 14.01 6.80
C PHE A 349 -16.23 15.17 6.50
N THR A 350 -16.94 15.60 7.54
CA THR A 350 -17.62 16.89 7.60
C THR A 350 -16.62 17.84 8.25
N VAL A 351 -16.11 18.81 7.49
CA VAL A 351 -15.19 19.84 7.99
C VAL A 351 -15.89 20.61 9.12
N PRO A 352 -15.45 20.51 10.40
CA PRO A 352 -15.94 21.39 11.45
C PRO A 352 -15.31 22.77 11.25
N GLY A 353 -16.09 23.82 11.47
CA GLY A 353 -15.70 25.20 11.29
C GLY A 353 -14.37 25.55 11.96
N SER A 354 -13.60 26.36 11.24
CA SER A 354 -12.31 26.95 11.62
C SER A 354 -12.30 27.55 13.03
N ALA A 355 -11.55 26.94 13.94
CA ALA A 355 -10.96 27.62 15.09
C ALA A 355 -9.45 27.36 15.07
N SER A 356 -8.67 28.42 14.84
CA SER A 356 -7.20 28.37 14.83
C SER A 356 -6.65 27.95 16.19
N PRO A 357 -5.83 26.89 16.28
CA PRO A 357 -4.97 26.67 17.44
C PRO A 357 -3.67 27.48 17.30
N ALA A 358 -3.20 28.01 18.43
CA ALA A 358 -1.94 28.73 18.56
C ALA A 358 -0.72 27.81 18.27
N PRO A 359 0.41 28.36 17.78
CA PRO A 359 1.56 27.56 17.38
C PRO A 359 2.27 26.90 18.56
N ALA A 360 2.39 25.57 18.52
CA ALA A 360 3.23 24.80 19.42
C ALA A 360 4.71 24.95 19.04
N GLN A 361 5.55 25.25 20.04
CA GLN A 361 7.01 25.24 19.93
C GLN A 361 7.51 23.78 19.93
N TYR A 362 8.20 23.37 18.87
CA TYR A 362 8.92 22.09 18.82
C TYR A 362 10.36 22.27 19.32
N PRO A 363 10.85 21.43 20.26
CA PRO A 363 12.27 21.36 20.60
C PRO A 363 13.05 20.59 19.52
N GLY A 364 14.20 21.13 19.14
CA GLY A 364 15.05 20.63 18.06
C GLY A 364 15.68 19.26 18.35
N GLY A 365 15.51 18.35 17.39
CA GLY A 365 16.24 17.07 17.33
C GLY A 365 17.52 17.19 16.52
N PHE A 366 18.61 16.66 17.08
CA PHE A 366 19.94 16.62 16.48
C PHE A 366 19.99 15.67 15.27
N TYR A 367 20.49 16.17 14.15
CA TYR A 367 20.81 15.38 12.96
C TYR A 367 22.20 14.75 13.13
N ASN A 368 22.29 13.43 13.11
CA ASN A 368 23.56 12.70 13.14
C ASN A 368 23.95 12.29 11.70
N PRO A 369 25.00 12.89 11.10
CA PRO A 369 25.39 12.63 9.71
C PRO A 369 26.13 11.30 9.47
N ASP A 370 26.45 10.50 10.49
CA ASP A 370 27.32 9.32 10.35
C ASP A 370 26.58 7.97 10.15
N ALA A 371 25.24 7.97 10.04
CA ALA A 371 24.47 6.73 9.85
C ALA A 371 24.33 6.26 8.38
N ALA A 372 25.04 6.87 7.43
CA ALA A 372 24.83 6.63 6.00
C ALA A 372 25.55 5.39 5.40
N ASN A 373 26.31 4.61 6.17
CA ASN A 373 27.21 3.58 5.62
C ASN A 373 27.10 2.17 6.23
N MET A 374 25.93 1.75 6.73
CA MET A 374 25.72 0.35 7.13
C MET A 374 24.44 -0.22 6.54
N THR A 375 24.52 -0.72 5.31
CA THR A 375 23.57 -1.69 4.76
C THR A 375 24.13 -3.11 4.95
N PRO A 376 23.43 -4.02 5.64
CA PRO A 376 23.77 -5.43 5.60
C PRO A 376 23.41 -6.01 4.22
N GLU A 377 24.40 -6.53 3.51
CA GLU A 377 24.20 -7.31 2.29
C GLU A 377 23.52 -8.64 2.65
N ILE A 378 22.23 -8.77 2.31
CA ILE A 378 21.55 -10.05 2.24
C ILE A 378 21.51 -10.44 0.76
N PRO A 379 22.18 -11.52 0.32
CA PRO A 379 22.11 -11.97 -1.07
C PRO A 379 20.76 -12.64 -1.33
N ILE A 380 19.75 -11.85 -1.68
CA ILE A 380 18.50 -12.39 -2.26
C ILE A 380 18.76 -12.60 -3.76
N THR A 381 19.05 -13.84 -4.14
CA THR A 381 19.12 -14.24 -5.55
C THR A 381 17.70 -14.40 -6.08
N ILE A 382 17.13 -13.34 -6.65
CA ILE A 382 15.89 -13.41 -7.42
C ILE A 382 16.25 -13.94 -8.82
N PRO A 383 15.73 -15.09 -9.28
CA PRO A 383 15.95 -15.54 -10.65
C PRO A 383 15.26 -14.55 -11.60
N LEU A 384 16.06 -13.68 -12.22
CA LEU A 384 15.65 -12.90 -13.39
C LEU A 384 15.19 -13.88 -14.47
N LEU A 385 13.93 -13.75 -14.88
CA LEU A 385 13.45 -14.40 -16.10
C LEU A 385 14.33 -13.94 -17.28
N PRO A 386 14.78 -14.86 -18.16
CA PRO A 386 15.70 -14.52 -19.24
C PRO A 386 15.05 -13.59 -20.27
N PRO A 387 15.80 -12.61 -20.83
CA PRO A 387 15.27 -11.66 -21.80
C PRO A 387 15.37 -12.21 -23.24
N TRP A 388 14.45 -13.08 -23.65
CA TRP A 388 14.26 -13.48 -25.06
C TRP A 388 12.75 -13.75 -25.23
N ILE A 389 12.00 -13.07 -26.11
CA ILE A 389 12.03 -13.18 -27.57
C ILE A 389 11.59 -11.84 -28.19
N SER A 390 12.48 -11.24 -28.98
CA SER A 390 12.11 -10.32 -30.05
C SER A 390 11.59 -11.18 -31.21
N THR A 391 10.28 -11.24 -31.41
CA THR A 391 9.72 -11.67 -32.70
C THR A 391 9.36 -10.42 -33.49
N SER A 392 10.20 -10.12 -34.48
CA SER A 392 9.78 -9.35 -35.64
C SER A 392 8.69 -10.12 -36.38
N ARG A 393 7.48 -9.55 -36.44
CA ARG A 393 6.57 -9.69 -37.58
C ARG A 393 6.05 -8.31 -37.93
#